data_AF-A0A7X7FN35-F1
#
_entry.id   AF-A0A7X7FN35-F1
#
_cell.length_a   1.000
_cell.length_b   1.000
_cell.length_c   1.000
_cell.angle_alpha   90.00
_cell.angle_beta   90.00
_cell.angle_gamma   90.00
#
_symmetry.space_group_name_H-M   'P 1'
#
loop_
_entity.id
_entity.type
_entity.pdbx_description
1 polymer ?
#
loop_
_entity_poly.entity_id
_entity_poly.type
_entity_poly.pdbx_seq_one_letter_code
_entity_poly.pdbx_strand_id
1 'polypeptide(L)'
;MHSNQWSRRGVLTAAAGISVSAMSANVGRAAAAPAGEPKPRQQSPKRFKISLAGYSFRQFLDKPGEPGKMSLFDLTDLCVKLGIDAIEPTAYYFLKTDDEYLHALKRKIFLAGLEISASPMRNNFCLPPGPELDKEQQAVRDWVDVCVKIGAPAIRIFAG
;
A
#
# COMPACT_ATOMS: atom_id res chain seq x y z
N MET A 1 27.65 6.77 -35.29
CA MET A 1 26.56 6.59 -34.32
C MET A 1 26.64 5.17 -33.77
N HIS A 2 27.12 4.97 -32.55
CA HIS A 2 26.94 3.70 -31.84
C HIS A 2 26.72 4.01 -30.36
N SER A 3 25.46 3.89 -29.94
CA SER A 3 25.00 4.03 -28.56
C SER A 3 25.37 2.78 -27.78
N ASN A 4 26.23 2.94 -26.76
CA ASN A 4 26.60 1.84 -25.87
C ASN A 4 25.49 1.68 -24.82
N GLN A 5 24.52 0.79 -25.04
CA GLN A 5 23.46 0.50 -24.08
C GLN A 5 23.97 -0.46 -23.00
N TRP A 6 24.27 0.07 -21.83
CA TRP A 6 24.59 -0.75 -20.67
C TRP A 6 23.29 -1.19 -20.00
N SER A 7 23.03 -2.49 -20.00
CA SER A 7 21.91 -3.08 -19.28
C SER A 7 22.16 -3.02 -17.77
N ARG A 8 21.11 -2.77 -16.99
CA ARG A 8 21.11 -2.77 -15.51
C ARG A 8 21.71 -4.04 -14.90
N ARG A 9 21.70 -5.17 -15.62
CA ARG A 9 22.35 -6.42 -15.20
C ARG A 9 23.88 -6.38 -15.35
N GLY A 10 24.42 -5.66 -16.33
CA GLY A 10 25.87 -5.54 -16.56
C GLY A 10 26.60 -4.79 -15.45
N VAL A 11 25.92 -3.83 -14.81
CA VAL A 11 26.47 -3.06 -13.67
C VAL A 11 26.60 -3.93 -12.42
N LEU A 12 25.69 -4.89 -12.20
CA LEU A 12 25.71 -5.75 -11.02
C LEU A 12 26.72 -6.90 -11.15
N THR A 13 26.95 -7.42 -12.36
CA THR A 13 27.94 -8.48 -12.59
C THR A 13 29.37 -7.95 -12.52
N ALA A 14 29.61 -6.67 -12.86
CA ALA A 14 30.93 -6.03 -12.75
C ALA A 14 31.41 -5.85 -11.29
N ALA A 15 30.52 -5.94 -10.30
CA ALA A 15 30.87 -5.83 -8.88
C ALA A 15 31.25 -7.17 -8.21
N ALA A 16 31.12 -8.31 -8.90
CA ALA A 16 31.34 -9.64 -8.32
C ALA A 16 32.62 -10.34 -8.80
N GLY A 17 33.47 -9.68 -9.59
CA GLY A 17 34.62 -10.32 -10.23
C GLY A 17 35.90 -9.50 -10.17
N ILE A 18 36.48 -9.36 -8.98
CA ILE A 18 37.91 -9.02 -8.82
C ILE A 18 38.57 -10.14 -8.00
N SER A 19 39.14 -11.10 -8.74
CA SER A 19 40.42 -11.75 -8.50
C SER A 19 40.72 -12.26 -7.09
N VAL A 20 40.39 -13.52 -6.83
CA VAL A 20 41.09 -14.33 -5.84
C VAL A 20 42.44 -14.73 -6.45
N SER A 21 43.54 -14.11 -6.01
CA SER A 21 44.84 -14.77 -5.76
C SER A 21 45.96 -13.75 -5.48
N ALA A 22 46.65 -13.98 -4.36
CA ALA A 22 47.93 -13.40 -3.91
C ALA A 22 47.92 -11.97 -3.33
N MET A 23 47.68 -11.87 -2.02
CA MET A 23 48.64 -11.26 -1.09
C MET A 23 48.27 -11.59 0.36
N SER A 24 49.18 -12.30 1.02
CA SER A 24 49.22 -12.56 2.44
C SER A 24 49.25 -11.26 3.26
N ALA A 25 48.74 -11.34 4.49
CA ALA A 25 48.90 -10.36 5.57
C ALA A 25 48.27 -8.97 5.36
N ASN A 26 46.95 -8.90 5.42
CA ASN A 26 46.22 -7.91 6.23
C ASN A 26 44.72 -8.18 6.13
N VAL A 27 44.22 -9.15 6.91
CA VAL A 27 42.82 -9.10 7.36
C VAL A 27 42.76 -8.00 8.41
N GLY A 28 42.88 -6.75 7.96
CA GLY A 28 42.47 -5.62 8.77
C GLY A 28 40.99 -5.83 9.04
N ARG A 29 40.63 -6.05 10.31
CA ARG A 29 39.26 -5.84 10.79
C ARG A 29 38.78 -4.56 10.10
N ALA A 30 37.78 -4.66 9.23
CA ALA A 30 37.07 -3.47 8.77
C ALA A 30 36.59 -2.79 10.06
N ALA A 31 37.27 -1.70 10.45
CA ALA A 31 36.85 -0.93 11.59
C ALA A 31 35.40 -0.54 11.31
N ALA A 32 34.50 -0.91 12.21
CA ALA A 32 33.12 -0.44 12.13
C ALA A 32 33.21 1.08 12.00
N ALA A 33 32.81 1.61 10.85
CA ALA A 33 32.70 3.05 10.68
C ALA A 33 31.85 3.56 11.87
N PRO A 34 32.28 4.63 12.57
CA PRO A 34 31.50 5.15 13.67
C PRO A 34 30.09 5.40 13.14
N ALA A 35 29.10 4.77 13.76
CA ALA A 35 27.71 5.03 13.46
C ALA A 35 27.52 6.54 13.65
N GLY A 36 27.29 7.27 12.55
CA GLY A 36 27.12 8.70 12.61
C GLY A 36 25.99 9.03 13.58
N GLU A 37 26.17 10.08 14.39
CA GLU A 37 25.13 10.51 15.31
C GLU A 37 23.83 10.73 14.53
N PRO A 38 22.68 10.21 15.02
CA PRO A 38 21.42 10.38 14.34
C PRO A 38 21.13 11.88 14.18
N LYS A 39 21.03 12.33 12.92
CA LYS A 39 20.72 13.73 12.62
C LYS A 39 19.45 14.13 13.39
N PRO A 40 19.46 15.23 14.15
CA PRO A 40 18.27 15.69 14.87
C PRO A 40 17.10 15.78 13.91
N ARG A 41 16.04 15.01 14.18
CA ARG A 41 14.83 15.05 13.37
C ARG A 41 14.15 16.38 13.66
N GLN A 42 14.02 17.23 12.65
CA GLN A 42 13.32 18.49 12.78
C GLN A 42 11.90 18.19 13.25
N GLN A 43 11.51 18.69 14.43
CA GLN A 43 10.18 18.47 14.96
C GLN A 43 9.18 19.20 14.07
N SER A 44 8.42 18.44 13.29
CA SER A 44 7.26 18.99 12.61
C SER A 44 6.16 19.26 13.64
N PRO A 45 5.36 20.32 13.47
CA PRO A 45 4.20 20.53 14.32
C PRO A 45 3.30 19.29 14.26
N LYS A 46 2.95 18.72 15.43
CA LYS A 46 2.06 17.57 15.52
C LYS A 46 0.69 17.98 14.97
N ARG A 47 0.30 17.42 13.84
CA ARG A 47 -1.02 17.61 13.23
C ARG A 47 -1.64 16.24 12.98
N PHE A 48 -2.91 16.10 13.35
CA PHE A 48 -3.72 14.98 12.88
C PHE A 48 -4.05 15.23 11.42
N LYS A 49 -3.82 14.22 10.57
CA LYS A 49 -4.31 14.20 9.20
C LYS A 49 -5.77 13.75 9.20
N ILE A 50 -6.57 14.29 8.31
CA ILE A 50 -7.99 13.93 8.17
C ILE A 50 -8.13 12.94 7.01
N SER A 51 -8.91 11.87 7.23
CA SER A 51 -9.23 10.87 6.22
C SER A 51 -10.75 10.74 6.04
N LEU A 52 -11.19 10.45 4.82
CA LEU A 52 -12.61 10.18 4.54
C LEU A 52 -12.89 8.69 4.39
N ALA A 53 -13.74 8.16 5.27
CA ALA A 53 -14.27 6.80 5.16
C ALA A 53 -15.32 6.70 4.05
N GLY A 54 -15.12 5.77 3.11
CA GLY A 54 -16.11 5.47 2.07
C GLY A 54 -17.50 5.14 2.65
N TYR A 55 -17.54 4.46 3.80
CA TYR A 55 -18.80 4.14 4.49
C TYR A 55 -19.66 5.37 4.85
N SER A 56 -19.06 6.55 5.01
CA SER A 56 -19.80 7.81 5.22
C SER A 56 -20.67 8.20 4.02
N PHE A 57 -20.33 7.71 2.82
CA PHE A 57 -21.05 7.92 1.56
C PHE A 57 -21.77 6.67 1.07
N ARG A 58 -22.08 5.71 1.96
CA ARG A 58 -22.70 4.41 1.62
C ARG A 58 -23.99 4.45 0.80
N GLN A 59 -24.74 5.56 0.86
CA GLN A 59 -25.98 5.76 0.11
C GLN A 59 -25.76 6.22 -1.33
N PHE A 60 -24.54 6.67 -1.64
CA PHE A 60 -24.17 7.23 -2.93
C PHE A 60 -23.19 6.33 -3.69
N LEU A 61 -22.36 5.57 -2.97
CA LEU A 61 -21.33 4.73 -3.58
C LEU A 61 -21.90 3.54 -4.36
N ASP A 62 -21.27 3.27 -5.50
CA ASP A 62 -21.44 2.03 -6.23
C ASP A 62 -21.15 0.80 -5.36
N LYS A 63 -21.93 -0.26 -5.56
CA LYS A 63 -21.59 -1.62 -5.11
C LYS A 63 -21.70 -2.58 -6.30
N PRO A 64 -21.02 -3.73 -6.26
CA PRO A 64 -21.21 -4.77 -7.27
C PRO A 64 -22.70 -5.13 -7.44
N GLY A 65 -23.24 -4.93 -8.65
CA GLY A 65 -24.64 -5.19 -8.96
C GLY A 65 -25.64 -4.10 -8.52
N GLU A 66 -25.20 -3.08 -7.79
CA GLU A 66 -26.02 -1.95 -7.34
C GLU A 66 -25.33 -0.63 -7.72
N PRO A 67 -25.60 -0.10 -8.93
CA PRO A 67 -25.06 1.19 -9.36
C PRO A 67 -25.49 2.31 -8.40
N GLY A 68 -24.50 3.09 -7.96
CA GLY A 68 -24.67 4.27 -7.14
C GLY A 68 -24.68 5.54 -7.98
N LYS A 69 -24.51 6.67 -7.29
CA LYS A 69 -24.32 8.00 -7.87
C LYS A 69 -22.85 8.39 -7.97
N MET A 70 -21.96 7.62 -7.35
CA MET A 70 -20.53 7.90 -7.33
C MET A 70 -19.71 6.61 -7.18
N SER A 71 -18.57 6.55 -7.83
CA SER A 71 -17.59 5.48 -7.68
C SER A 71 -16.54 5.81 -6.60
N LEU A 72 -15.66 4.85 -6.29
CA LEU A 72 -14.46 5.15 -5.48
C LEU A 72 -13.51 6.15 -6.16
N PHE A 73 -13.54 6.24 -7.50
CA PHE A 73 -12.78 7.25 -8.24
C PHE A 73 -13.39 8.63 -7.97
N ASP A 74 -14.71 8.77 -8.03
CA ASP A 74 -15.39 10.04 -7.73
C ASP A 74 -15.24 10.44 -6.25
N LEU A 75 -15.20 9.46 -5.33
CA LEU A 75 -14.89 9.71 -3.92
C LEU A 75 -13.48 10.29 -3.73
N THR A 76 -12.52 9.86 -4.56
CA THR A 76 -11.17 10.42 -4.57
C THR A 76 -11.20 11.89 -4.98
N ASP A 77 -11.96 12.25 -6.02
CA ASP A 77 -12.13 13.64 -6.45
C ASP A 77 -12.83 14.50 -5.38
N LEU A 78 -13.79 13.91 -4.66
CA LEU A 78 -14.44 14.57 -3.54
C LEU A 78 -13.46 14.86 -2.39
N CYS A 79 -12.56 13.94 -2.07
CA CYS A 79 -11.52 14.17 -1.04
C CYS A 79 -10.65 15.37 -1.38
N VAL A 80 -10.22 15.49 -2.65
CA VAL A 80 -9.46 16.66 -3.15
C VAL A 80 -10.28 17.94 -2.98
N LYS A 81 -11.54 17.93 -3.44
CA LYS A 81 -12.43 19.10 -3.33
C LYS A 81 -12.63 19.57 -1.89
N LEU A 82 -12.65 18.64 -0.94
CA LEU A 82 -12.83 18.94 0.48
C LEU A 82 -11.52 19.28 1.21
N GLY A 83 -10.36 19.20 0.54
CA GLY A 83 -9.06 19.45 1.16
C GLY A 83 -8.69 18.42 2.23
N ILE A 84 -9.09 17.16 2.02
CA ILE A 84 -8.81 16.04 2.93
C ILE A 84 -7.44 15.43 2.57
N ASP A 85 -6.69 14.92 3.56
CA ASP A 85 -5.34 14.39 3.35
C ASP A 85 -5.33 12.94 2.82
N ALA A 86 -6.36 12.15 3.17
CA ALA A 86 -6.41 10.73 2.89
C ALA A 86 -7.83 10.20 2.60
N ILE A 87 -7.88 9.03 1.97
CA ILE A 87 -9.10 8.28 1.69
C ILE A 87 -9.04 6.89 2.33
N GLU A 88 -10.17 6.41 2.81
CA GLU A 88 -10.36 5.06 3.31
C GLU A 88 -11.37 4.31 2.41
N PRO A 89 -10.91 3.69 1.30
CA PRO A 89 -11.77 2.95 0.38
C PRO A 89 -12.21 1.64 1.04
N THR A 90 -13.51 1.50 1.29
CA THR A 90 -14.08 0.33 1.99
C THR A 90 -14.41 -0.80 1.02
N ALA A 91 -14.15 -2.05 1.40
CA ALA A 91 -14.11 -3.22 0.54
C ALA A 91 -15.33 -3.44 -0.35
N TYR A 92 -16.53 -3.31 0.23
CA TYR A 92 -17.79 -3.57 -0.47
C TYR A 92 -18.18 -2.49 -1.50
N TYR A 93 -17.36 -1.43 -1.68
CA TYR A 93 -17.54 -0.43 -2.74
C TYR A 93 -16.55 -0.62 -3.91
N PHE A 94 -15.68 -1.62 -3.85
CA PHE A 94 -14.85 -2.00 -4.99
C PHE A 94 -15.72 -2.75 -6.00
N LEU A 95 -15.82 -2.23 -7.22
CA LEU A 95 -16.55 -2.90 -8.30
C LEU A 95 -15.81 -4.13 -8.82
N LYS A 96 -14.48 -4.12 -8.71
CA LYS A 96 -13.58 -5.19 -9.10
C LYS A 96 -12.36 -5.22 -8.18
N THR A 97 -11.70 -6.36 -8.13
CA THR A 97 -10.45 -6.58 -7.38
C THR A 97 -9.32 -7.12 -8.26
N ASP A 98 -9.48 -7.03 -9.58
CA ASP A 98 -8.40 -7.32 -10.53
C ASP A 98 -7.31 -6.24 -10.50
N ASP A 99 -6.10 -6.61 -10.95
CA ASP A 99 -4.92 -5.74 -10.90
C ASP A 99 -5.11 -4.43 -11.68
N GLU A 100 -5.85 -4.46 -12.79
CA GLU A 100 -6.10 -3.27 -13.61
C GLU A 100 -6.90 -2.24 -12.81
N TYR A 101 -8.02 -2.65 -12.22
CA TYR A 101 -8.86 -1.77 -11.41
C TYR A 101 -8.13 -1.26 -10.17
N LEU A 102 -7.46 -2.15 -9.43
CA LEU A 102 -6.77 -1.78 -8.18
C LEU A 102 -5.62 -0.80 -8.43
N HIS A 103 -4.81 -1.04 -9.47
CA HIS A 103 -3.72 -0.14 -9.82
C HIS A 103 -4.21 1.17 -10.41
N ALA A 104 -5.32 1.18 -11.16
CA ALA A 104 -5.94 2.41 -11.64
C ALA A 104 -6.43 3.29 -10.47
N LEU A 105 -7.11 2.70 -9.49
CA LEU A 105 -7.58 3.42 -8.30
C LEU A 105 -6.39 3.97 -7.49
N LYS A 106 -5.40 3.11 -7.19
CA LYS A 106 -4.17 3.53 -6.50
C LYS A 106 -3.47 4.68 -7.21
N ARG A 107 -3.32 4.58 -8.53
CA ARG A 107 -2.68 5.62 -9.35
C ARG A 107 -3.43 6.94 -9.26
N LYS A 108 -4.77 6.92 -9.32
CA LYS A 108 -5.58 8.14 -9.18
C LYS A 108 -5.39 8.79 -7.80
N ILE A 109 -5.50 8.01 -6.73
CA ILE A 109 -5.31 8.49 -5.35
C ILE A 109 -3.91 9.12 -5.18
N PHE A 110 -2.87 8.41 -5.65
CA PHE A 110 -1.50 8.91 -5.60
C PHE A 110 -1.30 10.21 -6.38
N LEU A 111 -1.79 10.29 -7.61
CA LEU A 111 -1.67 11.50 -8.44
C LEU A 111 -2.49 12.67 -7.92
N ALA A 112 -3.56 12.40 -7.17
CA ALA A 112 -4.34 13.40 -6.46
C ALA A 112 -3.63 13.96 -5.20
N GLY A 113 -2.45 13.41 -4.84
CA GLY A 113 -1.72 13.81 -3.64
C GLY A 113 -2.33 13.30 -2.34
N LEU A 114 -3.21 12.30 -2.42
CA LEU A 114 -3.90 11.71 -1.28
C LEU A 114 -3.17 10.46 -0.78
N GLU A 115 -3.22 10.21 0.52
CA GLU A 115 -2.82 8.93 1.12
C GLU A 115 -4.02 7.95 1.17
N ILE A 116 -3.72 6.65 1.25
CA ILE A 116 -4.70 5.64 1.69
C ILE A 116 -4.43 5.36 3.16
N SER A 117 -5.38 5.70 4.03
CA SER A 117 -5.22 5.55 5.48
C SER A 117 -5.51 4.14 5.96
N ALA A 118 -6.52 3.49 5.39
CA ALA A 118 -6.90 2.10 5.64
C ALA A 118 -7.83 1.60 4.53
N SER A 119 -8.08 0.29 4.45
CA SER A 119 -9.14 -0.27 3.62
C SER A 119 -9.96 -1.30 4.42
N PRO A 120 -11.05 -0.86 5.06
CA PRO A 120 -11.85 -1.72 5.90
C PRO A 120 -12.73 -2.68 5.13
N MET A 121 -13.16 -3.74 5.80
CA MET A 121 -14.09 -4.72 5.27
C MET A 121 -15.13 -5.16 6.30
N ARG A 122 -16.05 -6.01 5.87
CA ARG A 122 -17.05 -6.65 6.73
C ARG A 122 -16.66 -8.11 6.83
N ASN A 123 -16.76 -8.64 8.03
CA ASN A 123 -16.61 -10.05 8.35
C ASN A 123 -17.45 -10.37 9.60
N ASN A 124 -17.66 -11.65 9.91
CA ASN A 124 -18.27 -12.11 11.16
C ASN A 124 -17.47 -13.27 11.78
N PHE A 125 -16.75 -13.01 12.88
CA PHE A 125 -15.99 -14.05 13.60
C PHE A 125 -16.74 -14.68 14.78
N CYS A 126 -18.01 -14.33 14.99
CA CYS A 126 -18.90 -14.93 15.99
C CYS A 126 -19.63 -16.20 15.48
N LEU A 127 -19.19 -16.75 14.35
CA LEU A 127 -19.74 -18.00 13.82
C LEU A 127 -19.14 -19.22 14.56
N PRO A 128 -19.90 -20.32 14.73
CA PRO A 128 -19.36 -21.55 15.28
C PRO A 128 -18.26 -22.12 14.36
N PRO A 129 -17.33 -22.94 14.90
CA PRO A 129 -16.32 -23.61 14.07
C PRO A 129 -16.95 -24.38 12.91
N GLY A 130 -16.45 -24.15 11.70
CA GLY A 130 -16.94 -24.80 10.50
C GLY A 130 -16.81 -23.95 9.24
N PRO A 131 -17.38 -24.42 8.11
CA PRO A 131 -17.14 -23.83 6.79
C PRO A 131 -17.47 -22.34 6.66
N GLU A 132 -18.46 -21.84 7.40
CA GLU A 132 -18.82 -20.42 7.34
C GLU A 132 -17.79 -19.53 8.06
N LEU A 133 -17.28 -19.95 9.21
CA LEU A 133 -16.18 -19.24 9.87
C LEU A 133 -14.89 -19.29 9.02
N ASP A 134 -14.64 -20.41 8.33
CA ASP A 134 -13.49 -20.56 7.44
C ASP A 134 -13.58 -19.60 6.25
N LYS A 135 -14.78 -19.42 5.67
CA LYS A 135 -15.02 -18.42 4.61
C LYS A 135 -14.75 -17.00 5.08
N GLU A 136 -15.20 -16.63 6.28
CA GLU A 136 -14.97 -15.30 6.86
C GLU A 136 -13.46 -15.04 7.07
N GLN A 137 -12.72 -16.04 7.56
CA GLN A 137 -11.26 -15.95 7.69
C GLN A 137 -10.57 -15.83 6.33
N GLN A 138 -11.01 -16.61 5.34
CA GLN A 138 -10.43 -16.55 3.99
C GLN A 138 -10.69 -15.20 3.34
N ALA A 139 -11.90 -14.64 3.47
CA ALA A 139 -12.22 -13.33 2.93
C ALA A 139 -11.29 -12.23 3.49
N VAL A 140 -10.96 -12.28 4.79
CA VAL A 140 -10.00 -11.35 5.39
C VAL A 140 -8.60 -11.54 4.81
N ARG A 141 -8.14 -12.78 4.59
CA ARG A 141 -6.85 -13.07 3.96
C ARG A 141 -6.79 -12.55 2.52
N ASP A 142 -7.84 -12.79 1.74
CA ASP A 142 -7.93 -12.29 0.36
C ASP A 142 -7.93 -10.75 0.33
N TRP A 143 -8.56 -10.12 1.33
CA TRP A 143 -8.53 -8.66 1.44
C TRP A 143 -7.16 -8.10 1.82
N VAL A 144 -6.31 -8.87 2.52
CA VAL A 144 -4.90 -8.50 2.73
C VAL A 144 -4.19 -8.36 1.39
N ASP A 145 -4.39 -9.29 0.46
CA ASP A 145 -3.76 -9.22 -0.87
C ASP A 145 -4.22 -7.98 -1.66
N VAL A 146 -5.50 -7.63 -1.58
CA VAL A 146 -6.03 -6.39 -2.17
C VAL A 146 -5.37 -5.16 -1.53
N CYS A 147 -5.25 -5.13 -0.20
CA CYS A 147 -4.64 -4.02 0.55
C CYS A 147 -3.16 -3.83 0.18
N VAL A 148 -2.41 -4.92 -0.02
CA VAL A 148 -1.01 -4.88 -0.49
C VAL A 148 -0.94 -4.21 -1.86
N LYS A 149 -1.82 -4.57 -2.80
CA LYS A 149 -1.84 -3.99 -4.15
C LYS A 149 -2.14 -2.50 -4.12
N ILE A 150 -3.19 -2.07 -3.42
CA ILE A 150 -3.55 -0.64 -3.34
C ILE A 150 -2.61 0.15 -2.44
N GLY A 151 -1.87 -0.49 -1.54
CA GLY A 151 -0.97 0.17 -0.59
C GLY A 151 -1.67 0.68 0.67
N ALA A 152 -2.76 0.03 1.09
CA ALA A 152 -3.43 0.35 2.36
C ALA A 152 -2.59 -0.19 3.54
N PRO A 153 -2.21 0.64 4.52
CA PRO A 153 -1.33 0.22 5.62
C PRO A 153 -2.08 -0.55 6.73
N ALA A 154 -3.41 -0.51 6.72
CA ALA A 154 -4.25 -1.13 7.74
C ALA A 154 -5.59 -1.61 7.16
N ILE A 155 -6.16 -2.64 7.81
CA ILE A 155 -7.49 -3.17 7.57
C ILE A 155 -8.26 -3.07 8.89
N ARG A 156 -9.41 -2.41 8.86
CA ARG A 156 -10.36 -2.49 9.98
C ARG A 156 -11.37 -3.61 9.69
N ILE A 157 -11.44 -4.55 10.62
CA ILE A 157 -12.33 -5.71 10.63
C ILE A 157 -13.30 -5.65 11.82
N PHE A 158 -14.30 -6.52 11.83
CA PHE A 158 -15.22 -6.71 12.96
C PHE A 158 -14.83 -7.96 13.74
N ALA A 159 -14.95 -7.91 15.08
CA ALA A 159 -14.71 -9.08 15.93
C ALA A 159 -15.89 -10.08 15.92
N GLY A 160 -17.03 -9.69 15.35
CA GLY A 160 -18.29 -10.42 15.38
C GLY A 160 -19.49 -9.49 15.23
#